data_AF-A0A1Y0LB11-F1
#
_entry.id   AF-A0A1Y0LB11-F1
#
_cell.length_a   1.000
_cell.length_b   1.000
_cell.length_c   1.000
_cell.angle_alpha   90.00
_cell.angle_beta   90.00
_cell.angle_gamma   90.00
#
_symmetry.space_group_name_H-M   'P 1'
#
loop_
_entity.id
_entity.type
_entity.pdbx_description
1 polymer ?
#
loop_
_entity_poly.entity_id
_entity_poly.type
_entity_poly.pdbx_seq_one_letter_code
_entity_poly.pdbx_strand_id
1 'polypeptide(L)'
;MGYIPAICSVLLVSFAQVAMKFAMSRFPASVGIGDFVRDLAEHPADAGWLLAGLAGYALSMGCWFLALKRLPLSKAYALLSLSYIIVWAAAITLGFQGERFSFTTLAGILSVIVGVMLVCMPSAKR
;
A
#
# COMPACT_ATOMS: atom_id res chain seq x y z
N MET A 1 4.09 15.78 -16.01
CA MET A 1 4.63 14.41 -15.81
C MET A 1 4.95 14.08 -14.34
N GLY A 2 4.17 14.57 -13.36
CA GLY A 2 4.32 14.19 -11.94
C GLY A 2 3.48 12.97 -11.52
N TYR A 3 2.49 12.59 -12.35
CA TYR A 3 1.60 11.46 -12.09
C TYR A 3 2.28 10.09 -12.22
N ILE A 4 3.25 9.94 -13.12
CA ILE A 4 3.99 8.68 -13.31
C ILE A 4 4.73 8.26 -12.02
N PRO A 5 5.57 9.11 -11.41
CA PRO A 5 6.22 8.73 -10.14
C PRO A 5 5.21 8.57 -9.00
N ALA A 6 4.09 9.30 -9.01
CA ALA A 6 3.03 9.13 -8.02
C ALA A 6 2.38 7.74 -8.11
N ILE A 7 1.93 7.35 -9.30
CA ILE A 7 1.30 6.03 -9.55
C ILE A 7 2.30 4.91 -9.28
N CYS A 8 3.56 5.06 -9.70
CA CYS A 8 4.62 4.09 -9.38
C CYS A 8 4.79 3.92 -7.87
N SER A 9 4.84 5.03 -7.12
CA SER A 9 4.89 5.01 -5.66
C SER A 9 3.67 4.31 -5.06
N VAL A 10 2.46 4.59 -5.56
CA VAL A 10 1.22 3.95 -5.10
C VAL A 10 1.23 2.43 -5.33
N LEU A 11 1.70 1.98 -6.49
CA LEU A 11 1.81 0.54 -6.77
C LEU A 11 2.85 -0.13 -5.87
N LEU A 12 4.03 0.49 -5.71
CA LEU A 12 5.10 -0.02 -4.85
C LEU A 12 4.71 -0.08 -3.38
N VAL A 13 4.03 0.96 -2.85
CA VAL A 13 3.58 0.97 -1.45
C VAL A 13 2.47 -0.07 -1.23
N SER A 14 1.57 -0.25 -2.20
CA SER A 14 0.52 -1.26 -2.11
C SER A 14 1.12 -2.67 -2.10
N PHE A 15 2.07 -2.95 -2.99
CA PHE A 15 2.83 -4.19 -2.98
C PHE A 15 3.55 -4.40 -1.65
N ALA A 16 4.23 -3.37 -1.14
CA ALA A 16 4.96 -3.43 0.11
C ALA A 16 4.06 -3.80 1.29
N GLN A 17 2.91 -3.13 1.43
CA GLN A 17 1.96 -3.37 2.50
C GLN A 17 1.43 -4.81 2.46
N VAL A 18 1.09 -5.31 1.29
CA VAL A 18 0.58 -6.67 1.11
C VAL A 18 1.67 -7.71 1.38
N ALA A 19 2.88 -7.53 0.85
CA ALA A 19 4.01 -8.43 1.05
C ALA A 19 4.42 -8.50 2.54
N MET A 20 4.46 -7.36 3.24
CA MET A 20 4.74 -7.32 4.67
C MET A 20 3.62 -8.00 5.48
N LYS A 21 2.35 -7.75 5.15
CA LYS A 21 1.22 -8.43 5.80
C LYS A 21 1.25 -9.93 5.58
N PHE A 22 1.58 -10.37 4.37
CA PHE A 22 1.73 -11.76 4.00
C PHE A 22 2.81 -12.44 4.85
N ALA A 23 4.01 -11.86 4.90
CA ALA A 23 5.11 -12.37 5.71
C ALA A 23 4.73 -12.43 7.20
N MET A 24 4.24 -11.32 7.77
CA MET A 24 3.86 -11.24 9.18
C MET A 24 2.72 -12.16 9.57
N SER A 25 1.84 -12.55 8.64
CA SER A 25 0.77 -13.52 8.93
C SER A 25 1.26 -14.97 9.05
N ARG A 26 2.48 -15.25 8.60
CA ARG A 26 3.10 -16.58 8.61
C ARG A 26 4.15 -16.73 9.69
N PHE A 27 4.70 -15.62 10.18
CA PHE A 27 5.61 -15.65 11.31
C PHE A 27 4.89 -16.13 12.58
N PRO A 28 5.56 -16.92 13.42
CA PRO A 28 5.09 -17.20 14.77
C PRO A 28 4.87 -15.89 15.54
N ALA A 29 4.00 -15.91 16.55
CA ALA A 29 3.82 -14.77 17.44
C ALA A 29 5.04 -14.61 18.38
N SER A 30 6.17 -14.18 17.83
CA SER A 30 7.40 -13.95 18.57
C SER A 30 7.20 -12.79 19.55
N VAL A 31 7.55 -13.01 20.82
CA VAL A 31 7.34 -12.03 21.90
C VAL A 31 8.59 -11.16 22.13
N GLY A 32 9.76 -11.57 21.59
CA GLY A 32 11.04 -10.85 21.74
C GLY A 32 11.83 -10.67 20.43
N ILE A 33 12.74 -9.67 20.42
CA ILE A 33 13.61 -9.37 19.27
C ILE A 33 14.52 -10.56 18.92
N GLY A 34 15.02 -11.28 19.94
CA GLY A 34 15.86 -12.46 19.73
C GLY A 34 15.10 -13.60 19.03
N ASP A 35 13.87 -13.85 19.45
CA ASP A 35 12.99 -14.85 18.82
C ASP A 35 12.63 -14.45 17.40
N PHE A 36 12.37 -13.15 17.15
CA PHE A 36 12.09 -12.66 15.80
C PHE A 36 13.28 -12.84 14.85
N VAL A 37 14.51 -12.55 15.28
CA VAL A 37 15.72 -12.77 14.45
C VAL A 37 15.89 -14.26 14.13
N ARG A 38 15.60 -15.12 15.12
CA ARG A 38 15.63 -16.56 14.94
C ARG A 38 14.56 -17.03 13.96
N ASP A 39 13.33 -16.55 14.10
CA ASP A 39 12.22 -16.85 13.18
C ASP A 39 12.56 -16.42 11.75
N LEU A 40 13.24 -15.28 11.58
CA LEU A 40 13.71 -14.76 10.30
C LEU A 40 14.72 -15.71 9.63
N ALA A 41 15.58 -16.36 10.43
CA ALA A 41 16.54 -17.35 9.95
C ALA A 41 15.88 -18.71 9.67
N GLU A 42 14.89 -19.10 10.47
CA GLU A 42 14.16 -20.36 10.32
C GLU A 42 13.14 -20.33 9.16
N HIS A 43 12.65 -19.14 8.77
CA HIS A 43 11.67 -18.95 7.69
C HIS A 43 12.21 -18.04 6.57
N PRO A 44 13.22 -18.48 5.79
CA PRO A 44 13.90 -17.63 4.82
C PRO A 44 12.99 -17.16 3.67
N ALA A 45 11.96 -17.93 3.31
CA ALA A 45 10.99 -17.54 2.29
C ALA A 45 10.13 -16.35 2.74
N ASP A 46 9.60 -16.39 3.97
CA ASP A 46 8.77 -15.31 4.53
C ASP A 46 9.60 -14.08 4.88
N ALA A 47 10.85 -14.28 5.34
CA ALA A 47 11.84 -13.22 5.47
C ALA A 47 12.13 -12.53 4.12
N GLY A 48 12.21 -13.30 3.03
CA GLY A 48 12.35 -12.78 1.67
C GLY A 48 11.19 -11.87 1.28
N TRP A 49 9.94 -12.28 1.55
CA TRP A 49 8.75 -11.43 1.32
C TRP A 49 8.75 -10.16 2.17
N LEU A 50 9.18 -10.26 3.44
CA LEU A 50 9.32 -9.09 4.31
C LEU A 50 10.36 -8.10 3.75
N LEU A 51 11.54 -8.58 3.37
CA LEU A 51 12.60 -7.77 2.78
C LEU A 51 12.17 -7.16 1.44
N ALA A 52 11.49 -7.92 0.59
CA ALA A 52 10.93 -7.41 -0.66
C ALA A 52 9.90 -6.30 -0.40
N GLY A 53 9.05 -6.47 0.62
CA GLY A 53 8.11 -5.44 1.03
C GLY A 53 8.80 -4.17 1.53
N LEU A 54 9.81 -4.32 2.41
CA LEU A 54 10.61 -3.19 2.92
C LEU A 54 11.37 -2.47 1.80
N ALA A 55 11.99 -3.21 0.88
CA ALA A 55 12.67 -2.65 -0.28
C ALA A 55 11.68 -1.91 -1.19
N GLY A 56 10.52 -2.50 -1.47
CA GLY A 56 9.43 -1.87 -2.22
C GLY A 56 8.96 -0.57 -1.57
N TYR A 57 8.85 -0.54 -0.24
CA TYR A 57 8.48 0.65 0.52
C TYR A 57 9.55 1.75 0.40
N ALA A 58 10.84 1.40 0.54
CA ALA A 58 11.95 2.33 0.38
C ALA A 58 12.00 2.91 -1.05
N LEU A 59 11.82 2.09 -2.07
CA LEU A 59 11.73 2.53 -3.47
C LEU A 59 10.50 3.43 -3.70
N SER A 60 9.37 3.09 -3.09
CA SER A 60 8.16 3.92 -3.14
C SER A 60 8.41 5.31 -2.58
N MET A 61 9.12 5.43 -1.44
CA MET A 61 9.48 6.72 -0.86
C MET A 61 10.33 7.57 -1.81
N GLY A 62 11.25 6.95 -2.56
CA GLY A 62 12.01 7.64 -3.61
C GLY A 62 11.11 8.20 -4.72
N CYS A 63 10.19 7.40 -5.23
CA CYS A 63 9.20 7.84 -6.22
C CYS A 63 8.25 8.93 -5.66
N TRP A 64 7.88 8.81 -4.38
CA TRP A 64 7.01 9.75 -3.68
C TRP A 64 7.64 11.14 -3.57
N PHE A 65 8.93 11.25 -3.23
CA PHE A 65 9.63 12.53 -3.21
C PHE A 65 9.63 13.22 -4.58
N LEU A 66 9.81 12.47 -5.66
CA LEU A 66 9.74 13.00 -7.03
C LEU A 66 8.32 13.44 -7.40
N ALA A 67 7.30 12.74 -6.93
CA ALA A 67 5.90 13.11 -7.11
C ALA A 67 5.56 14.41 -6.38
N LEU A 68 5.95 14.54 -5.11
CA LEU A 68 5.72 15.73 -4.29
C LEU A 68 6.36 16.99 -4.88
N LYS A 69 7.52 16.86 -5.53
CA LYS A 69 8.16 17.99 -6.22
C LYS A 69 7.35 18.50 -7.43
N ARG A 70 6.51 17.65 -8.02
CA ARG A 70 5.85 17.93 -9.32
C ARG A 70 4.33 18.05 -9.24
N LEU A 71 3.71 17.64 -8.13
CA LEU A 71 2.27 17.67 -7.94
C LEU A 71 1.90 18.53 -6.74
N PRO A 72 0.75 19.24 -6.80
CA PRO A 72 0.20 19.88 -5.63
C PRO A 72 -0.14 18.81 -4.59
N LEU A 73 0.06 19.16 -3.32
CA LEU A 73 -0.05 18.25 -2.18
C LEU A 73 -1.41 17.52 -2.16
N SER A 74 -2.50 18.25 -2.43
CA SER A 74 -3.86 17.70 -2.49
C SER A 74 -3.99 16.54 -3.48
N LYS A 75 -3.44 16.66 -4.69
CA LYS A 75 -3.49 15.62 -5.72
C LYS A 75 -2.60 14.44 -5.38
N ALA A 76 -1.44 14.69 -4.79
CA ALA A 76 -0.54 13.60 -4.36
C ALA A 76 -1.23 12.72 -3.30
N TYR A 77 -1.83 13.32 -2.26
CA TYR A 77 -2.54 12.57 -1.23
C TYR A 77 -3.81 11.90 -1.76
N ALA A 78 -4.54 12.53 -2.70
CA ALA A 78 -5.65 11.87 -3.38
C ALA A 78 -5.17 10.60 -4.12
N LEU A 79 -4.06 10.66 -4.85
CA LEU A 79 -3.49 9.48 -5.51
C LEU A 79 -3.06 8.42 -4.50
N LEU A 80 -2.42 8.82 -3.40
CA LEU A 80 -2.02 7.89 -2.34
C LEU A 80 -3.22 7.13 -1.77
N SER A 81 -4.40 7.75 -1.71
CA SER A 81 -5.61 7.07 -1.25
C SER A 81 -6.04 5.89 -2.14
N LEU A 82 -5.60 5.81 -3.42
CA LEU A 82 -5.82 4.62 -4.24
C LEU A 82 -5.09 3.40 -3.69
N SER A 83 -3.99 3.57 -2.94
CA SER A 83 -3.27 2.43 -2.34
C SER A 83 -4.20 1.63 -1.42
N TYR A 84 -5.08 2.29 -0.67
CA TYR A 84 -6.06 1.60 0.18
C TYR A 84 -6.95 0.65 -0.61
N ILE A 85 -7.38 1.08 -1.81
CA ILE A 85 -8.23 0.27 -2.69
C ILE A 85 -7.46 -0.94 -3.21
N ILE A 86 -6.20 -0.73 -3.63
CA ILE A 86 -5.35 -1.79 -4.16
C ILE A 86 -5.01 -2.81 -3.07
N VAL A 87 -4.63 -2.35 -1.88
CA VAL A 87 -4.30 -3.21 -0.74
C VAL A 87 -5.51 -4.03 -0.31
N TRP A 88 -6.69 -3.40 -0.22
CA TRP A 88 -7.93 -4.11 0.09
C TRP A 88 -8.28 -5.16 -0.97
N ALA A 89 -8.20 -4.80 -2.26
CA ALA A 89 -8.46 -5.74 -3.35
C ALA A 89 -7.48 -6.92 -3.29
N ALA A 90 -6.19 -6.64 -3.07
CA ALA A 90 -5.17 -7.64 -2.89
C ALA A 90 -5.46 -8.55 -1.68
N ALA A 91 -5.84 -7.98 -0.54
CA ALA A 91 -6.17 -8.73 0.68
C ALA A 91 -7.32 -9.72 0.47
N ILE A 92 -8.36 -9.32 -0.27
CA ILE A 92 -9.47 -10.22 -0.66
C ILE A 92 -8.97 -11.31 -1.61
N THR A 93 -8.21 -10.96 -2.65
CA THR A 93 -7.70 -11.95 -3.63
C THR A 93 -6.76 -12.98 -3.00
N LEU A 94 -5.99 -12.59 -2.00
CA LEU A 94 -5.07 -13.45 -1.26
C LEU A 94 -5.76 -14.22 -0.12
N GLY A 95 -7.04 -13.94 0.15
CA GLY A 95 -7.84 -14.65 1.13
C GLY A 95 -7.35 -14.47 2.57
N PHE A 96 -6.81 -13.28 2.93
CA PHE A 96 -6.36 -13.05 4.30
C PHE A 96 -7.52 -13.26 5.28
N GLN A 97 -7.31 -14.14 6.27
CA GLN A 97 -8.31 -14.58 7.23
C GLN A 97 -8.75 -13.41 8.12
N GLY A 98 -9.79 -12.68 7.70
CA GLY A 98 -10.36 -11.55 8.45
C GLY A 98 -11.09 -10.53 7.58
N GLU A 99 -10.70 -10.36 6.32
CA GLU A 99 -11.35 -9.40 5.42
C GLU A 99 -12.47 -10.08 4.63
N ARG A 100 -13.66 -10.14 5.23
CA ARG A 100 -14.87 -10.51 4.49
C ARG A 100 -15.29 -9.36 3.58
N PHE A 101 -15.64 -9.68 2.34
CA PHE A 101 -16.25 -8.73 1.43
C PHE A 101 -17.56 -8.21 2.05
N SER A 102 -17.58 -6.93 2.43
CA SER A 102 -18.75 -6.27 2.99
C SER A 102 -19.22 -5.16 2.05
N PHE A 103 -20.54 -5.06 1.88
CA PHE A 103 -21.16 -3.97 1.14
C PHE A 103 -20.82 -2.59 1.73
N THR A 104 -20.57 -2.50 3.04
CA THR A 104 -20.13 -1.27 3.69
C THR A 104 -18.73 -0.86 3.24
N THR A 105 -17.80 -1.82 3.12
CA THR A 105 -16.44 -1.56 2.65
C THR A 105 -16.44 -1.14 1.18
N LEU A 106 -17.28 -1.77 0.36
CA LEU A 106 -17.45 -1.39 -1.04
C LEU A 106 -17.97 0.05 -1.18
N ALA A 107 -18.97 0.45 -0.38
CA ALA A 107 -19.48 1.82 -0.37
C ALA A 107 -18.40 2.84 0.08
N GLY A 108 -17.58 2.47 1.06
CA GLY A 108 -16.42 3.28 1.47
C GLY A 108 -15.42 3.46 0.33
N ILE A 109 -15.08 2.40 -0.38
CA ILE A 109 -14.17 2.44 -1.54
C ILE A 109 -14.72 3.31 -2.66
N LEU A 110 -16.00 3.17 -2.99
CA LEU A 110 -16.66 4.04 -3.97
C LEU A 110 -16.58 5.51 -3.56
N SER A 111 -16.76 5.80 -2.27
CA SER A 111 -16.62 7.17 -1.75
C SER A 111 -15.19 7.71 -1.89
N VAL A 112 -14.17 6.88 -1.66
CA VAL A 112 -12.76 7.25 -1.89
C VAL A 112 -12.53 7.55 -3.37
N ILE A 113 -13.02 6.71 -4.28
CA ILE A 113 -12.89 6.92 -5.73
C ILE A 113 -13.51 8.25 -6.14
N VAL A 114 -14.74 8.54 -5.67
CA VAL A 114 -15.41 9.82 -5.93
C VAL A 114 -14.60 10.99 -5.37
N GLY A 115 -14.09 10.88 -4.15
CA GLY A 115 -13.23 11.90 -3.53
C GLY A 115 -11.97 12.19 -4.36
N VAL A 116 -11.31 11.15 -4.87
CA VAL A 116 -10.14 11.31 -5.75
C VAL A 116 -10.51 11.98 -7.06
N MET A 117 -11.62 11.58 -7.68
CA MET A 117 -12.11 12.22 -8.91
C MET A 117 -12.35 13.71 -8.69
N LEU A 118 -13.04 14.10 -7.60
CA LEU A 118 -13.31 15.50 -7.29
C LEU A 118 -12.03 16.33 -7.08
N VAL A 119 -11.00 15.77 -6.42
CA VAL A 119 -9.73 16.46 -6.18
C VAL A 119 -8.86 16.55 -7.45
N CYS A 120 -8.92 15.52 -8.30
CA CYS A 120 -8.16 15.47 -9.54
C CYS A 120 -8.84 16.19 -10.70
N MET A 121 -10.17 16.39 -10.65
CA MET A 121 -10.92 17.13 -11.65
C MET A 121 -10.33 18.54 -11.80
N PRO A 122 -10.06 18.99 -13.04
CA PRO A 122 -9.66 20.36 -13.26
C PRO A 122 -10.80 21.24 -12.78
N SER A 123 -10.56 22.01 -11.71
CA SER A 123 -11.49 23.06 -11.28
C SER A 123 -11.74 23.93 -12.51
N ALA A 124 -12.97 23.89 -13.04
CA ALA A 124 -13.34 24.71 -14.18
C ALA A 124 -13.06 26.15 -13.74
N LYS A 125 -12.08 26.79 -14.39
CA LYS A 125 -11.71 28.19 -14.13
C LYS A 125 -13.01 28.99 -14.12
N ARG A 126 -13.38 29.51 -12.95
CA ARG A 126 -14.25 30.68 -12.84
C ARG A 126 -13.37 31.91 -12.90
#